data_AF-A0A2A5VK54-F1
#
_entry.id   AF-A0A2A5VK54-F1
#
_cell.length_a   1.000
_cell.length_b   1.000
_cell.length_c   1.000
_cell.angle_alpha   90.00
_cell.angle_beta   90.00
_cell.angle_gamma   90.00
#
_symmetry.space_group_name_H-M   'P 1'
#
loop_
_entity.id
_entity.type
_entity.pdbx_description
1 polymer ?
#
loop_
_entity_poly.entity_id
_entity_poly.type
_entity_poly.pdbx_seq_one_letter_code
_entity_poly.pdbx_strand_id
1 'polypeptide(L)'
;MIMTLRTSSPIIHRHPRQLFNIDCEASSVLEQKPTPFICCMMKSVPSSMDTLVESDSIGSDGLPIMPAPPAWYWMLLGRIAVLAIVGYSLWYYQFESLVTVIVVFILVVPMEKIFPRHREQKVRRPKWKLDVTYALSAPFLNIFGVIFAIIVGFFSFTWALGLIVRYFGLVAMIPVSIQPLIAFVLFDFVGYWAHRWYHEVPELWKFHSIHHSPEHMDWISGFRVHPLDFALIAPGFFFLIFAGFNPETSGLLAILQIITGLFLHANVSWRFRPLHRLIQTPEFHHWHHANEKEAHCSNYSGFLPLWDIIFGTYYMPHDKRPEVYGVDEEVPNEMMAQLRYPIRDWGNPLTWPLKFLRHPFRTIGACWRFYMQVLRGVRHSTFRRRGPFYPPFRD
;
A
#
# COMPACT_ATOMS: atom_id res chain seq x y z
N MET A 1 23.67 62.43 23.35
CA MET A 1 23.91 62.53 21.90
C MET A 1 22.55 62.49 21.22
N ILE A 2 22.07 63.69 20.85
CA ILE A 2 21.00 64.10 19.92
C ILE A 2 19.79 63.17 19.68
N MET A 3 18.67 63.66 20.22
CA MET A 3 17.26 63.49 19.87
C MET A 3 16.96 63.61 18.36
N THR A 4 16.02 62.80 17.85
CA THR A 4 14.92 63.31 16.99
C THR A 4 13.73 62.36 17.03
N LEU A 5 12.59 62.93 17.44
CA LEU A 5 11.24 62.39 17.41
C LEU A 5 10.62 62.55 16.01
N ARG A 6 9.74 61.63 15.61
CA ARG A 6 8.56 61.99 14.80
C ARG A 6 7.37 61.05 15.10
N THR A 7 6.38 61.68 15.73
CA THR A 7 4.93 61.46 15.74
C THR A 7 4.37 61.49 14.30
N SER A 8 3.16 61.10 13.90
CA SER A 8 1.90 60.64 14.51
C SER A 8 0.87 60.46 13.36
N SER A 9 -0.12 59.60 13.61
CA SER A 9 -1.55 59.72 13.22
C SER A 9 -2.13 58.97 12.01
N PRO A 10 -3.40 58.50 12.13
CA PRO A 10 -4.09 57.58 11.23
C PRO A 10 -5.08 58.30 10.30
N ILE A 11 -5.57 57.61 9.26
CA ILE A 11 -6.67 58.09 8.41
C ILE A 11 -7.88 57.17 8.54
N ILE A 12 -9.03 57.82 8.73
CA ILE A 12 -10.34 57.31 9.10
C ILE A 12 -11.38 57.77 8.04
N HIS A 13 -12.44 56.95 7.86
CA HIS A 13 -13.78 57.22 7.26
C HIS A 13 -13.87 57.36 5.71
N ARG A 14 -14.87 56.75 5.05
CA ARG A 14 -16.33 56.94 5.23
C ARG A 14 -17.23 55.77 4.80
N HIS A 15 -18.27 55.52 5.60
CA HIS A 15 -19.56 54.89 5.24
C HIS A 15 -20.47 55.87 4.45
N PRO A 16 -21.60 55.38 3.91
CA PRO A 16 -22.89 55.95 4.31
C PRO A 16 -23.89 54.91 4.87
N ARG A 17 -24.61 55.38 5.89
CA ARG A 17 -25.87 54.92 6.53
C ARG A 17 -27.06 55.13 5.55
N GLN A 18 -28.31 54.68 5.70
CA GLN A 18 -29.15 53.97 6.70
C GLN A 18 -30.53 53.73 6.04
N LEU A 19 -31.34 52.81 6.60
CA LEU A 19 -32.80 52.91 6.94
C LEU A 19 -33.36 51.48 7.08
N PHE A 20 -33.46 50.91 8.29
CA PHE A 20 -34.63 50.91 9.20
C PHE A 20 -35.95 50.40 8.56
N ASN A 21 -36.39 49.19 8.95
CA ASN A 21 -37.54 49.04 9.86
C ASN A 21 -37.63 47.60 10.42
N ILE A 22 -37.88 47.55 11.72
CA ILE A 22 -38.33 46.40 12.51
C ILE A 22 -39.81 46.69 12.77
N ASP A 23 -40.66 45.66 12.72
CA ASP A 23 -41.83 45.57 13.62
C ASP A 23 -42.15 44.10 13.92
N CYS A 24 -42.47 43.86 15.18
CA CYS A 24 -42.87 42.60 15.81
C CYS A 24 -44.40 42.52 15.91
N GLU A 25 -44.96 41.31 15.81
CA GLU A 25 -46.12 40.79 16.59
C GLU A 25 -46.33 39.32 16.17
N ALA A 26 -46.00 38.30 16.98
CA ALA A 26 -46.69 37.74 18.14
C ALA A 26 -47.85 36.76 17.82
N SER A 27 -47.71 35.52 18.33
CA SER A 27 -48.74 34.49 18.64
C SER A 27 -49.48 33.83 17.44
N SER A 28 -49.82 32.54 17.40
CA SER A 28 -49.81 31.41 18.35
C SER A 28 -50.41 30.16 17.66
N VAL A 29 -50.11 28.97 18.21
CA VAL A 29 -50.90 27.71 18.16
C VAL A 29 -50.74 26.75 16.94
N LEU A 30 -50.27 25.54 17.30
CA LEU A 30 -50.58 24.17 16.83
C LEU A 30 -51.54 24.04 15.63
N GLU A 31 -51.23 23.14 14.68
CA GLU A 31 -51.91 21.82 14.55
C GLU A 31 -51.45 21.04 13.28
N GLN A 32 -51.63 19.73 13.34
CA GLN A 32 -51.14 18.70 12.41
C GLN A 32 -51.94 18.62 11.08
N LYS A 33 -51.32 17.97 10.09
CA LYS A 33 -51.86 17.60 8.75
C LYS A 33 -53.26 16.97 8.79
N PRO A 34 -53.99 17.01 7.66
CA PRO A 34 -54.18 15.75 6.93
C PRO A 34 -54.11 15.86 5.38
N THR A 35 -53.77 14.72 4.77
CA THR A 35 -53.81 14.36 3.34
C THR A 35 -55.23 14.40 2.75
N PRO A 36 -55.41 14.72 1.45
CA PRO A 36 -56.66 14.43 0.75
C PRO A 36 -56.54 13.14 -0.09
N PHE A 37 -57.46 12.22 0.19
CA PHE A 37 -57.96 11.21 -0.76
C PHE A 37 -58.68 11.94 -1.92
N ILE A 38 -58.45 11.52 -3.17
CA ILE A 38 -59.36 11.84 -4.29
C ILE A 38 -59.79 10.51 -4.92
N CYS A 39 -61.10 10.31 -4.91
CA CYS A 39 -61.82 9.19 -5.50
C CYS A 39 -62.51 9.66 -6.79
N CYS A 40 -62.42 8.81 -7.82
CA CYS A 40 -63.27 8.68 -9.01
C CYS A 40 -63.44 9.82 -10.02
N MET A 41 -62.93 9.60 -11.24
CA MET A 41 -63.76 9.70 -12.45
C MET A 41 -63.48 8.49 -13.36
N MET A 42 -64.49 7.61 -13.49
CA MET A 42 -64.57 6.61 -14.55
C MET A 42 -64.66 7.33 -15.89
N LYS A 43 -63.59 7.26 -16.70
CA LYS A 43 -63.66 7.53 -18.13
C LYS A 43 -63.87 6.21 -18.88
N SER A 44 -64.83 6.25 -19.78
CA SER A 44 -65.24 5.22 -20.73
C SER A 44 -64.09 4.47 -21.38
N VAL A 45 -64.21 3.15 -21.43
CA VAL A 45 -63.34 2.22 -22.16
C VAL A 45 -63.50 2.42 -23.67
N PRO A 46 -62.44 2.69 -24.44
CA PRO A 46 -62.45 2.50 -25.89
C PRO A 46 -62.17 1.03 -26.22
N SER A 47 -63.01 0.44 -27.05
CA SER A 47 -62.84 -0.90 -27.59
C SER A 47 -61.86 -0.90 -28.77
N SER A 48 -60.57 -1.06 -28.50
CA SER A 48 -59.64 -1.81 -29.37
C SER A 48 -58.33 -1.99 -28.61
N MET A 49 -57.92 -3.24 -28.43
CA MET A 49 -56.60 -3.57 -27.89
C MET A 49 -55.64 -3.67 -29.08
N ASP A 50 -55.41 -2.53 -29.73
CA ASP A 50 -54.32 -2.39 -30.68
C ASP A 50 -53.04 -2.30 -29.86
N THR A 51 -52.41 -3.46 -29.66
CA THR A 51 -51.03 -3.52 -29.19
C THR A 51 -50.18 -2.90 -30.28
N LEU A 52 -49.92 -1.59 -30.15
CA LEU A 52 -48.90 -0.89 -30.91
C LEU A 52 -47.55 -1.48 -30.52
N VAL A 53 -47.16 -2.57 -31.19
CA VAL A 53 -45.76 -2.97 -31.26
C VAL A 53 -45.08 -1.88 -32.10
N GLU A 54 -44.34 -1.02 -31.42
CA GLU A 54 -43.55 0.04 -32.04
C GLU A 54 -42.63 -0.61 -33.10
N SER A 55 -42.77 -0.22 -34.37
CA SER A 55 -42.11 -0.85 -35.52
C SER A 55 -40.59 -0.90 -35.41
N ASP A 56 -40.03 -0.06 -34.54
CA ASP A 56 -38.60 0.09 -34.29
C ASP A 56 -38.05 -1.00 -33.34
N SER A 57 -38.91 -1.89 -32.84
CA SER A 57 -38.54 -3.00 -31.95
C SER A 57 -38.33 -4.34 -32.66
N ILE A 58 -38.42 -4.38 -34.00
CA ILE A 58 -38.23 -5.60 -34.82
C ILE A 58 -37.06 -5.39 -35.79
N GLY A 59 -36.06 -6.26 -35.72
CA GLY A 59 -34.89 -6.25 -36.60
C GLY A 59 -35.24 -6.61 -38.04
N SER A 60 -34.32 -6.36 -38.97
CA SER A 60 -34.50 -6.70 -40.40
C SER A 60 -34.70 -8.19 -40.68
N ASP A 61 -34.46 -9.04 -39.69
CA ASP A 61 -34.64 -10.49 -39.66
C ASP A 61 -35.99 -10.92 -39.04
N GLY A 62 -36.85 -9.98 -38.66
CA GLY A 62 -38.15 -10.26 -38.06
C GLY A 62 -38.11 -10.65 -36.58
N LEU A 63 -36.94 -10.56 -35.93
CA LEU A 63 -36.78 -10.86 -34.51
C LEU A 63 -36.87 -9.59 -33.64
N PRO A 64 -37.39 -9.67 -32.41
CA PRO A 64 -37.41 -8.54 -31.50
C PRO A 64 -35.98 -8.06 -31.18
N ILE A 65 -35.73 -6.76 -31.33
CA ILE A 65 -34.47 -6.12 -30.94
C ILE A 65 -34.42 -6.10 -29.42
N MET A 66 -33.67 -7.03 -28.82
CA MET A 66 -33.43 -6.99 -27.38
C MET A 66 -32.51 -5.81 -27.04
N PRO A 67 -32.90 -4.94 -26.08
CA PRO A 67 -32.03 -3.85 -25.66
C PRO A 67 -30.75 -4.43 -25.07
N ALA A 68 -29.60 -3.87 -25.49
CA ALA A 68 -28.31 -4.27 -24.95
C ALA A 68 -28.35 -4.16 -23.41
N PRO A 69 -27.79 -5.14 -22.66
CA PRO A 69 -27.82 -5.09 -21.22
C PRO A 69 -27.17 -3.79 -20.73
N PRO A 70 -27.79 -3.08 -19.78
CA PRO A 70 -27.23 -1.85 -19.23
C PRO A 70 -25.85 -2.12 -18.60
N ALA A 71 -24.94 -1.14 -18.63
CA ALA A 71 -23.54 -1.32 -18.21
C ALA A 71 -23.36 -1.92 -16.80
N TRP A 72 -24.32 -1.68 -15.89
CA TRP A 72 -24.29 -2.27 -14.55
C TRP A 72 -24.38 -3.80 -14.57
N TYR A 73 -25.05 -4.39 -15.57
CA TYR A 73 -25.19 -5.84 -15.74
C TYR A 73 -23.83 -6.49 -15.98
N TRP A 74 -23.04 -5.92 -16.89
CA TRP A 74 -21.68 -6.37 -17.15
C TRP A 74 -20.73 -6.11 -15.98
N MET A 75 -20.90 -5.00 -15.27
CA MET A 75 -20.14 -4.74 -14.03
C MET A 75 -20.50 -5.74 -12.92
N LEU A 76 -21.77 -6.13 -12.78
CA LEU A 76 -22.23 -7.10 -11.81
C LEU A 76 -21.69 -8.50 -12.14
N LEU A 77 -21.80 -8.93 -13.40
CA LEU A 77 -21.23 -10.19 -13.87
C LEU A 77 -19.72 -10.22 -13.72
N GLY A 78 -19.03 -9.12 -14.02
CA GLY A 78 -17.60 -8.97 -13.77
C GLY A 78 -17.24 -9.10 -12.29
N ARG A 79 -18.02 -8.48 -11.39
CA ARG A 79 -17.86 -8.61 -9.93
C ARG A 79 -18.11 -10.05 -9.46
N ILE A 80 -19.16 -10.70 -9.94
CA ILE A 80 -19.47 -12.10 -9.61
C ILE A 80 -18.36 -13.03 -10.11
N ALA A 81 -17.88 -12.84 -11.35
CA ALA A 81 -16.79 -13.63 -11.92
C ALA A 81 -15.49 -13.43 -11.15
N VAL A 82 -15.13 -12.20 -10.77
CA VAL A 82 -13.97 -11.92 -9.92
C VAL A 82 -14.14 -12.58 -8.56
N LEU A 83 -15.30 -12.46 -7.91
CA LEU A 83 -15.56 -13.11 -6.62
C LEU A 83 -15.53 -14.64 -6.72
N ALA A 84 -15.99 -15.21 -7.84
CA ALA A 84 -15.96 -16.65 -8.09
C ALA A 84 -14.53 -17.15 -8.38
N ILE A 85 -13.73 -16.41 -9.14
CA ILE A 85 -12.31 -16.72 -9.40
C ILE A 85 -11.50 -16.60 -8.11
N VAL A 86 -11.73 -15.53 -7.34
CA VAL A 86 -11.14 -15.35 -6.00
C VAL A 86 -11.57 -16.49 -5.10
N GLY A 87 -12.87 -16.78 -5.00
CA GLY A 87 -13.41 -17.89 -4.20
C GLY A 87 -12.84 -19.25 -4.58
N TYR A 88 -12.73 -19.55 -5.89
CA TYR A 88 -12.17 -20.79 -6.40
C TYR A 88 -10.65 -20.87 -6.19
N SER A 89 -9.92 -19.78 -6.38
CA SER A 89 -8.46 -19.73 -6.14
C SER A 89 -8.13 -19.89 -4.66
N LEU A 90 -8.94 -19.28 -3.78
CA LEU A 90 -8.87 -19.45 -2.32
C LEU A 90 -9.22 -20.88 -1.91
N TRP A 91 -10.24 -21.48 -2.52
CA TRP A 91 -10.68 -22.86 -2.26
C TRP A 91 -9.66 -23.91 -2.73
N TYR A 92 -9.07 -23.76 -3.92
CA TYR A 92 -8.28 -24.82 -4.56
C TYR A 92 -6.78 -24.74 -4.28
N TYR A 93 -6.20 -23.55 -4.09
CA TYR A 93 -4.73 -23.39 -4.02
C TYR A 93 -4.22 -22.68 -2.75
N GLN A 94 -5.11 -22.18 -1.88
CA GLN A 94 -4.75 -21.09 -0.94
C GLN A 94 -5.54 -21.13 0.39
N PHE A 95 -6.08 -22.27 0.84
CA PHE A 95 -6.83 -22.33 2.11
C PHE A 95 -6.04 -21.72 3.28
N GLU A 96 -4.72 -21.94 3.29
CA GLU A 96 -3.78 -21.39 4.25
C GLU A 96 -3.69 -19.85 4.27
N SER A 97 -3.79 -19.18 3.11
CA SER A 97 -3.68 -17.71 3.06
C SER A 97 -4.97 -17.04 3.51
N LEU A 98 -6.14 -17.61 3.16
CA LEU A 98 -7.42 -17.14 3.68
C LEU A 98 -7.49 -17.36 5.19
N VAL A 99 -7.08 -18.54 5.67
CA VAL A 99 -6.97 -18.83 7.11
C VAL A 99 -6.02 -17.85 7.78
N THR A 100 -4.85 -17.56 7.20
CA THR A 100 -3.91 -16.58 7.75
C THR A 100 -4.53 -15.18 7.86
N VAL A 101 -5.23 -14.70 6.82
CA VAL A 101 -5.92 -13.40 6.85
C VAL A 101 -7.02 -13.39 7.89
N ILE A 102 -7.80 -14.46 8.01
CA ILE A 102 -8.87 -14.58 9.03
C ILE A 102 -8.26 -14.59 10.43
N VAL A 103 -7.18 -15.35 10.65
CA VAL A 103 -6.48 -15.42 11.93
C VAL A 103 -5.92 -14.05 12.29
N VAL A 104 -5.21 -13.38 11.38
CA VAL A 104 -4.70 -12.01 11.60
C VAL A 104 -5.84 -11.04 11.87
N PHE A 105 -6.96 -11.14 11.14
CA PHE A 105 -8.15 -10.31 11.39
C PHE A 105 -8.70 -10.53 12.81
N ILE A 106 -8.88 -11.78 13.22
CA ILE A 106 -9.40 -12.15 14.54
C ILE A 106 -8.45 -11.74 15.66
N LEU A 107 -7.14 -11.75 15.43
CA LEU A 107 -6.16 -11.35 16.44
C LEU A 107 -5.99 -9.84 16.50
N VAL A 108 -5.76 -9.20 15.36
CA VAL A 108 -5.29 -7.80 15.31
C VAL A 108 -6.44 -6.80 15.41
N VAL A 109 -7.60 -7.07 14.81
CA VAL A 109 -8.73 -6.12 14.86
C VAL A 109 -9.24 -5.91 16.28
N PRO A 110 -9.47 -6.96 17.11
CA PRO A 110 -9.82 -6.75 18.51
C PRO A 110 -8.73 -6.02 19.28
N MET A 111 -7.44 -6.30 19.03
CA MET A 111 -6.34 -5.57 19.68
C MET A 111 -6.38 -4.07 19.37
N GLU A 112 -6.61 -3.67 18.12
CA GLU A 112 -6.77 -2.26 17.74
C GLU A 112 -7.98 -1.58 18.39
N LYS A 113 -9.01 -2.35 18.78
CA LYS A 113 -10.20 -1.82 19.45
C LYS A 113 -10.08 -1.76 20.96
N ILE A 114 -9.39 -2.73 21.56
CA ILE A 114 -9.18 -2.78 23.01
C ILE A 114 -8.05 -1.82 23.42
N PHE A 115 -6.98 -1.72 22.62
CA PHE A 115 -5.79 -0.92 22.92
C PHE A 115 -5.46 0.11 21.82
N PRO A 116 -6.40 0.92 21.33
CA PRO A 116 -6.16 1.85 20.23
C PRO A 116 -5.05 2.86 20.57
N ARG A 117 -4.10 3.02 19.67
CA ARG A 117 -3.12 4.12 19.75
C ARG A 117 -3.78 5.45 19.41
N HIS A 118 -4.45 5.53 18.27
CA HIS A 118 -5.24 6.68 17.86
C HIS A 118 -6.73 6.42 18.13
N ARG A 119 -7.23 6.85 19.29
CA ARG A 119 -8.61 6.58 19.75
C ARG A 119 -9.69 7.15 18.81
N GLU A 120 -9.40 8.29 18.19
CA GLU A 120 -10.33 8.96 17.26
C GLU A 120 -10.36 8.33 15.86
N GLN A 121 -9.46 7.39 15.55
CA GLN A 121 -9.40 6.73 14.25
C GLN A 121 -10.57 5.77 14.06
N LYS A 122 -11.51 6.17 13.20
CA LYS A 122 -12.66 5.34 12.79
C LYS A 122 -12.19 4.14 11.95
N VAL A 123 -12.94 3.04 11.97
CA VAL A 123 -12.69 1.86 11.09
C VAL A 123 -12.69 2.28 9.61
N ARG A 124 -13.71 3.04 9.20
CA ARG A 124 -13.81 3.59 7.83
C ARG A 124 -13.11 4.95 7.74
N ARG A 125 -11.81 4.96 8.05
CA ARG A 125 -10.93 6.13 7.90
C ARG A 125 -10.76 6.52 6.43
N PRO A 126 -10.19 7.71 6.12
CA PRO A 126 -9.86 8.09 4.76
C PRO A 126 -9.05 6.99 4.04
N LYS A 127 -9.33 6.80 2.74
CA LYS A 127 -8.70 5.78 1.88
C LYS A 127 -8.89 4.32 2.33
N TRP A 128 -9.75 4.02 3.31
CA TRP A 128 -10.02 2.64 3.75
C TRP A 128 -10.43 1.69 2.61
N LYS A 129 -11.25 2.14 1.66
CA LYS A 129 -11.67 1.34 0.50
C LYS A 129 -10.49 0.93 -0.39
N LEU A 130 -9.49 1.80 -0.52
CA LEU A 130 -8.28 1.52 -1.28
C LEU A 130 -7.50 0.38 -0.60
N ASP A 131 -7.32 0.44 0.71
CA ASP A 131 -6.60 -0.59 1.48
C ASP A 131 -7.33 -1.94 1.47
N VAL A 132 -8.66 -1.93 1.58
CA VAL A 132 -9.48 -3.15 1.39
C VAL A 132 -9.30 -3.72 0.00
N THR A 133 -9.23 -2.88 -1.02
CA THR A 133 -9.04 -3.32 -2.41
C THR A 133 -7.66 -3.96 -2.59
N TYR A 134 -6.61 -3.39 -1.99
CA TYR A 134 -5.29 -4.00 -1.92
C TYR A 134 -5.32 -5.35 -1.19
N ALA A 135 -5.95 -5.42 -0.03
CA ALA A 135 -6.06 -6.66 0.75
C ALA A 135 -6.78 -7.78 -0.01
N LEU A 136 -7.89 -7.47 -0.69
CA LEU A 136 -8.62 -8.43 -1.53
C LEU A 136 -7.86 -8.81 -2.79
N SER A 137 -7.02 -7.91 -3.32
CA SER A 137 -6.20 -8.16 -4.51
C SER A 137 -4.85 -8.82 -4.19
N ALA A 138 -4.46 -8.88 -2.91
CA ALA A 138 -3.15 -9.35 -2.48
C ALA A 138 -2.77 -10.73 -3.02
N PRO A 139 -3.65 -11.76 -3.03
CA PRO A 139 -3.31 -13.05 -3.63
C PRO A 139 -2.91 -12.95 -5.10
N PHE A 140 -3.60 -12.12 -5.88
CA PHE A 140 -3.31 -11.89 -7.29
C PHE A 140 -2.02 -11.08 -7.48
N LEU A 141 -1.84 -10.00 -6.70
CA LEU A 141 -0.63 -9.18 -6.73
C LEU A 141 0.61 -9.99 -6.33
N ASN A 142 0.48 -10.89 -5.37
CA ASN A 142 1.55 -11.78 -4.92
C ASN A 142 2.01 -12.75 -6.03
N ILE A 143 1.14 -13.17 -6.96
CA ILE A 143 1.57 -13.99 -8.12
C ILE A 143 2.60 -13.22 -8.95
N PHE A 144 2.33 -11.95 -9.26
CA PHE A 144 3.30 -11.11 -9.97
C PHE A 144 4.57 -10.91 -9.15
N GLY A 145 4.44 -10.67 -7.84
CA GLY A 145 5.60 -10.54 -6.96
C GLY A 145 6.46 -11.78 -6.92
N VAL A 146 5.88 -12.98 -6.88
CA VAL A 146 6.61 -14.25 -6.96
C VAL A 146 7.31 -14.41 -8.31
N ILE A 147 6.64 -14.08 -9.43
CA ILE A 147 7.28 -14.12 -10.76
C ILE A 147 8.51 -13.22 -10.79
N PHE A 148 8.39 -11.98 -10.32
CA PHE A 148 9.52 -11.05 -10.27
C PHE A 148 10.60 -11.49 -9.27
N ALA A 149 10.23 -12.04 -8.12
CA ALA A 149 11.15 -12.60 -7.14
C ALA A 149 11.95 -13.76 -7.73
N ILE A 150 11.33 -14.65 -8.51
CA ILE A 150 12.03 -15.74 -9.21
C ILE A 150 13.04 -15.16 -10.21
N ILE A 151 12.63 -14.15 -11.00
CA ILE A 151 13.53 -13.49 -11.96
C ILE A 151 14.72 -12.85 -11.23
N VAL A 152 14.47 -12.03 -10.21
CA VAL A 152 15.52 -11.35 -9.44
C VAL A 152 16.41 -12.36 -8.73
N GLY A 153 15.83 -13.37 -8.08
CA GLY A 153 16.56 -14.44 -7.39
C GLY A 153 17.48 -15.21 -8.34
N PHE A 154 16.98 -15.58 -9.53
CA PHE A 154 17.77 -16.26 -10.54
C PHE A 154 18.94 -15.40 -11.06
N PHE A 155 18.67 -14.14 -11.43
CA PHE A 155 19.70 -13.23 -11.96
C PHE A 155 20.61 -12.62 -10.88
N SER A 156 20.32 -12.81 -9.60
CA SER A 156 21.20 -12.40 -8.51
C SER A 156 22.44 -13.30 -8.36
N PHE A 157 22.41 -14.49 -8.95
CA PHE A 157 23.45 -15.53 -8.82
C PHE A 157 23.74 -16.00 -7.37
N THR A 158 22.92 -15.64 -6.38
CA THR A 158 23.11 -16.10 -5.01
C THR A 158 22.87 -17.60 -4.85
N TRP A 159 22.09 -18.22 -5.75
CA TRP A 159 21.97 -19.67 -5.83
C TRP A 159 23.30 -20.36 -6.15
N ALA A 160 24.17 -19.74 -6.95
CA ALA A 160 25.49 -20.30 -7.26
C ALA A 160 26.39 -20.28 -6.02
N LEU A 161 26.34 -19.18 -5.25
CA LEU A 161 26.99 -19.11 -3.94
C LEU A 161 26.42 -20.16 -2.97
N GLY A 162 25.10 -20.36 -2.96
CA GLY A 162 24.45 -21.43 -2.21
C GLY A 162 24.98 -22.81 -2.62
N LEU A 163 25.08 -23.10 -3.92
CA LEU A 163 25.64 -24.37 -4.40
C LEU A 163 27.10 -24.58 -3.95
N ILE A 164 27.91 -23.53 -3.90
CA ILE A 164 29.28 -23.62 -3.34
C ILE A 164 29.23 -24.00 -1.86
N VAL A 165 28.41 -23.31 -1.06
CA VAL A 165 28.20 -23.62 0.37
C VAL A 165 27.74 -25.07 0.57
N ARG A 166 26.84 -25.54 -0.29
CA ARG A 166 26.34 -26.92 -0.28
C ARG A 166 27.41 -27.93 -0.70
N TYR A 167 28.23 -27.63 -1.70
CA TYR A 167 29.31 -28.49 -2.18
C TYR A 167 30.32 -28.79 -1.06
N PHE A 168 30.68 -27.78 -0.27
CA PHE A 168 31.54 -27.96 0.90
C PHE A 168 30.82 -28.55 2.13
N GLY A 169 29.52 -28.83 2.03
CA GLY A 169 28.73 -29.41 3.12
C GLY A 169 28.57 -28.50 4.34
N LEU A 170 28.76 -27.18 4.19
CA LEU A 170 28.83 -26.27 5.35
C LEU A 170 27.53 -26.24 6.16
N VAL A 171 26.37 -26.29 5.50
CA VAL A 171 25.07 -26.35 6.19
C VAL A 171 24.90 -27.69 6.93
N ALA A 172 25.40 -28.79 6.36
CA ALA A 172 25.33 -30.11 6.99
C ALA A 172 26.22 -30.24 8.24
N MET A 173 27.26 -29.40 8.36
CA MET A 173 28.09 -29.31 9.57
C MET A 173 27.38 -28.60 10.73
N ILE A 174 26.30 -27.85 10.46
CA ILE A 174 25.53 -27.14 11.47
C ILE A 174 24.52 -28.12 12.10
N PRO A 175 24.43 -28.19 13.44
CA PRO A 175 23.39 -28.96 14.11
C PRO A 175 22.00 -28.60 13.59
N VAL A 176 21.21 -29.61 13.21
CA VAL A 176 19.88 -29.42 12.59
C VAL A 176 18.97 -28.53 13.45
N SER A 177 19.08 -28.58 14.77
CA SER A 177 18.31 -27.75 15.71
C SER A 177 18.60 -26.24 15.59
N ILE A 178 19.76 -25.83 15.10
CA ILE A 178 20.19 -24.43 15.01
C ILE A 178 20.07 -23.90 13.57
N GLN A 179 20.00 -24.78 12.56
CA GLN A 179 19.86 -24.37 11.16
C GLN A 179 18.71 -23.39 10.90
N PRO A 180 17.49 -23.55 11.48
CA PRO A 180 16.41 -22.58 11.28
C PRO A 180 16.75 -21.18 11.81
N LEU A 181 17.44 -21.10 12.95
CA LEU A 181 17.87 -19.83 13.53
C LEU A 181 18.90 -19.13 12.63
N ILE A 182 19.86 -19.88 12.10
CA ILE A 182 20.86 -19.32 11.17
C ILE A 182 20.19 -18.86 9.87
N ALA A 183 19.27 -19.66 9.32
CA ALA A 183 18.50 -19.28 8.15
C ALA A 183 17.71 -17.99 8.39
N PHE A 184 17.05 -17.88 9.55
CA PHE A 184 16.33 -16.68 9.97
C PHE A 184 17.26 -15.45 10.05
N VAL A 185 18.41 -15.55 10.70
CA VAL A 185 19.37 -14.43 10.84
C VAL A 185 19.90 -13.99 9.47
N LEU A 186 20.26 -14.94 8.60
CA LEU A 186 20.71 -14.63 7.23
C LEU A 186 19.60 -14.00 6.39
N PHE A 187 18.37 -14.49 6.53
CA PHE A 187 17.21 -13.95 5.85
C PHE A 187 16.92 -12.51 6.28
N ASP A 188 16.85 -12.25 7.59
CA ASP A 188 16.59 -10.92 8.14
C ASP A 188 17.71 -9.93 7.79
N PHE A 189 18.97 -10.40 7.70
CA PHE A 189 20.08 -9.58 7.21
C PHE A 189 19.88 -9.12 5.75
N VAL A 190 19.50 -10.02 4.86
CA VAL A 190 19.18 -9.66 3.46
C VAL A 190 17.95 -8.76 3.41
N GLY A 191 16.95 -9.05 4.25
CA GLY A 191 15.75 -8.23 4.42
C GLY A 191 16.08 -6.78 4.80
N TYR A 192 16.95 -6.57 5.77
CA TYR A 192 17.43 -5.23 6.18
C TYR A 192 18.01 -4.46 4.99
N TRP A 193 18.92 -5.06 4.22
CA TRP A 193 19.55 -4.39 3.09
C TRP A 193 18.58 -4.09 1.96
N ALA A 194 17.71 -5.06 1.61
CA ALA A 194 16.67 -4.86 0.62
C ALA A 194 15.77 -3.69 1.03
N HIS A 195 15.30 -3.67 2.29
CA HIS A 195 14.44 -2.62 2.81
C HIS A 195 15.12 -1.25 2.81
N ARG A 196 16.37 -1.20 3.26
CA ARG A 196 17.16 0.03 3.19
C ARG A 196 17.29 0.55 1.76
N TRP A 197 17.56 -0.31 0.78
CA TRP A 197 17.64 0.10 -0.62
C TRP A 197 16.29 0.57 -1.18
N TYR A 198 15.17 -0.03 -0.76
CA TYR A 198 13.84 0.47 -1.11
C TYR A 198 13.61 1.92 -0.67
N HIS A 199 14.23 2.37 0.42
CA HIS A 199 14.13 3.76 0.88
C HIS A 199 15.18 4.70 0.30
N GLU A 200 16.39 4.22 0.07
CA GLU A 200 17.54 5.07 -0.23
C GLU A 200 17.91 5.14 -1.72
N VAL A 201 17.35 4.25 -2.54
CA VAL A 201 17.53 4.28 -3.99
C VAL A 201 16.29 4.92 -4.62
N PRO A 202 16.39 6.09 -5.29
CA PRO A 202 15.23 6.82 -5.79
C PRO A 202 14.31 5.99 -6.70
N GLU A 203 14.89 5.13 -7.53
CA GLU A 203 14.15 4.25 -8.43
C GLU A 203 13.33 3.19 -7.68
N LEU A 204 13.85 2.68 -6.56
CA LEU A 204 13.19 1.69 -5.73
C LEU A 204 12.14 2.35 -4.81
N TRP A 205 12.43 3.56 -4.33
CA TRP A 205 11.51 4.36 -3.51
C TRP A 205 10.20 4.64 -4.23
N LYS A 206 10.21 4.84 -5.56
CA LYS A 206 8.96 5.04 -6.31
C LYS A 206 7.95 3.90 -6.12
N PHE A 207 8.43 2.67 -5.97
CA PHE A 207 7.58 1.50 -5.70
C PHE A 207 7.18 1.49 -4.22
N HIS A 208 8.16 1.67 -3.33
CA HIS A 208 7.95 1.55 -1.90
C HIS A 208 7.18 2.72 -1.26
N SER A 209 7.18 3.90 -1.89
CA SER A 209 6.41 5.06 -1.41
C SER A 209 4.90 4.82 -1.43
N ILE A 210 4.43 3.87 -2.24
CA ILE A 210 3.04 3.39 -2.21
C ILE A 210 2.73 2.80 -0.83
N HIS A 211 3.67 2.01 -0.27
CA HIS A 211 3.56 1.44 1.07
C HIS A 211 3.60 2.49 2.18
N HIS A 212 4.39 3.55 1.99
CA HIS A 212 4.46 4.67 2.94
C HIS A 212 3.36 5.72 2.77
N SER A 213 2.57 5.66 1.70
CA SER A 213 1.48 6.61 1.44
C SER A 213 0.27 6.61 2.41
N PRO A 214 0.02 5.60 3.28
CA PRO A 214 -1.03 5.69 4.29
C PRO A 214 -0.75 6.82 5.30
N GLU A 215 -1.67 7.78 5.40
CA GLU A 215 -1.65 8.84 6.43
C GLU A 215 -2.21 8.35 7.79
N HIS A 216 -2.84 7.17 7.79
CA HIS A 216 -3.48 6.58 8.96
C HIS A 216 -3.09 5.11 9.03
N MET A 217 -2.29 4.76 10.02
CA MET A 217 -1.78 3.40 10.19
C MET A 217 -2.79 2.51 10.88
N ASP A 218 -2.96 1.30 10.35
CA ASP A 218 -3.64 0.16 10.95
C ASP A 218 -3.23 -1.12 10.21
N TRP A 219 -3.63 -2.28 10.71
CA TRP A 219 -3.23 -3.56 10.13
C TRP A 219 -3.55 -3.69 8.63
N ILE A 220 -4.66 -3.10 8.15
CA ILE A 220 -5.06 -3.21 6.74
C ILE A 220 -4.22 -2.31 5.83
N SER A 221 -3.69 -1.20 6.34
CA SER A 221 -2.74 -0.36 5.60
C SER A 221 -1.49 -1.12 5.17
N GLY A 222 -1.10 -2.18 5.90
CA GLY A 222 0.03 -3.04 5.56
C GLY A 222 -0.13 -3.83 4.25
N PHE A 223 -1.35 -3.95 3.71
CA PHE A 223 -1.58 -4.57 2.39
C PHE A 223 -1.31 -3.63 1.21
N ARG A 224 -1.17 -2.32 1.44
CA ARG A 224 -0.87 -1.35 0.38
C ARG A 224 0.59 -1.50 -0.03
N VAL A 225 0.89 -2.44 -0.93
CA VAL A 225 2.25 -2.75 -1.39
C VAL A 225 2.27 -2.92 -2.91
N HIS A 226 3.36 -2.52 -3.55
CA HIS A 226 3.54 -2.80 -4.97
C HIS A 226 4.00 -4.26 -5.16
N PRO A 227 3.54 -5.01 -6.19
CA PRO A 227 4.05 -6.37 -6.46
C PRO A 227 5.57 -6.49 -6.66
N LEU A 228 6.26 -5.38 -6.94
CA LEU A 228 7.72 -5.34 -7.13
C LEU A 228 8.45 -4.99 -5.83
N ASP A 229 7.71 -4.54 -4.81
CA ASP A 229 8.25 -4.49 -3.45
C ASP A 229 8.62 -5.90 -3.03
N PHE A 230 9.65 -6.01 -2.20
CA PHE A 230 10.22 -7.26 -1.69
C PHE A 230 10.90 -8.19 -2.71
N ALA A 231 10.89 -7.89 -4.02
CA ALA A 231 11.65 -8.65 -5.01
C ALA A 231 13.16 -8.76 -4.68
N LEU A 232 13.75 -7.74 -4.04
CA LEU A 232 15.15 -7.72 -3.60
C LEU A 232 15.44 -8.58 -2.38
N ILE A 233 14.43 -9.16 -1.74
CA ILE A 233 14.58 -10.17 -0.68
C ILE A 233 14.81 -11.56 -1.29
N ALA A 234 14.34 -11.81 -2.52
CA ALA A 234 14.45 -13.10 -3.20
C ALA A 234 15.87 -13.71 -3.26
N PRO A 235 16.96 -12.94 -3.44
CA PRO A 235 18.32 -13.47 -3.38
C PRO A 235 18.63 -14.22 -2.07
N GLY A 236 18.05 -13.81 -0.94
CA GLY A 236 18.19 -14.50 0.35
C GLY A 236 17.53 -15.89 0.33
N PHE A 237 16.30 -15.99 -0.18
CA PHE A 237 15.62 -17.29 -0.35
C PHE A 237 16.38 -18.22 -1.31
N PHE A 238 16.85 -17.70 -2.44
CA PHE A 238 17.64 -18.47 -3.41
C PHE A 238 18.93 -18.98 -2.79
N PHE A 239 19.63 -18.15 -2.01
CA PHE A 239 20.81 -18.62 -1.27
C PHE A 239 20.45 -19.76 -0.32
N LEU A 240 19.44 -19.60 0.55
CA LEU A 240 19.09 -20.58 1.57
C LEU A 240 18.69 -21.94 0.98
N ILE A 241 17.84 -21.94 -0.05
CA ILE A 241 17.38 -23.16 -0.72
C ILE A 241 18.56 -23.91 -1.35
N PHE A 242 19.41 -23.21 -2.11
CA PHE A 242 20.51 -23.85 -2.82
C PHE A 242 21.70 -24.20 -1.90
N ALA A 243 21.87 -23.50 -0.78
CA ALA A 243 22.83 -23.81 0.28
C ALA A 243 22.51 -25.11 1.04
N GLY A 244 21.28 -25.62 0.92
CA GLY A 244 20.86 -26.88 1.53
C GLY A 244 20.18 -26.73 2.88
N PHE A 245 19.67 -25.54 3.23
CA PHE A 245 18.72 -25.41 4.34
C PHE A 245 17.40 -26.11 3.98
N ASN A 246 16.65 -26.56 4.99
CA ASN A 246 15.34 -27.18 4.77
C ASN A 246 14.40 -26.16 4.06
N PRO A 247 13.83 -26.50 2.89
CA PRO A 247 12.87 -25.64 2.19
C PRO A 247 11.67 -25.19 3.04
N GLU A 248 11.22 -26.04 3.98
CA GLU A 248 10.13 -25.70 4.91
C GLU A 248 10.48 -24.49 5.78
N THR A 249 11.75 -24.31 6.15
CA THR A 249 12.22 -23.12 6.87
C THR A 249 11.97 -21.85 6.07
N SER A 250 12.19 -21.87 4.75
CA SER A 250 11.90 -20.72 3.89
C SER A 250 10.40 -20.41 3.84
N GLY A 251 9.55 -21.44 3.79
CA GLY A 251 8.10 -21.28 3.86
C GLY A 251 7.64 -20.65 5.19
N LEU A 252 8.19 -21.13 6.31
CA LEU A 252 7.91 -20.57 7.64
C LEU A 252 8.34 -19.11 7.76
N LEU A 253 9.51 -18.74 7.24
CA LEU A 253 9.99 -17.35 7.22
C LEU A 253 9.06 -16.44 6.42
N ALA A 254 8.53 -16.89 5.29
CA ALA A 254 7.55 -16.14 4.50
C ALA A 254 6.25 -15.91 5.27
N ILE A 255 5.73 -16.93 5.97
CA ILE A 255 4.52 -16.81 6.82
C ILE A 255 4.78 -15.85 7.98
N LEU A 256 5.91 -15.99 8.68
CA LEU A 256 6.30 -15.11 9.77
C LEU A 256 6.40 -13.64 9.30
N GLN A 257 6.93 -13.39 8.11
CA GLN A 257 7.03 -12.06 7.52
C GLN A 257 5.66 -11.43 7.28
N ILE A 258 4.69 -12.20 6.77
CA ILE A 258 3.32 -11.72 6.54
C ILE A 258 2.63 -11.39 7.86
N ILE A 259 2.62 -12.32 8.81
CA ILE A 259 1.94 -12.13 10.11
C ILE A 259 2.56 -10.97 10.87
N THR A 260 3.90 -10.94 10.98
CA THR A 260 4.62 -9.89 11.68
C THR A 260 4.42 -8.56 10.97
N GLY A 261 4.56 -8.51 9.64
CA GLY A 261 4.34 -7.31 8.84
C GLY A 261 2.97 -6.68 9.10
N LEU A 262 1.88 -7.46 9.03
CA LEU A 262 0.53 -6.95 9.30
C LEU A 262 0.36 -6.48 10.75
N PHE A 263 0.91 -7.21 11.72
CA PHE A 263 0.85 -6.83 13.13
C PHE A 263 1.60 -5.52 13.42
N LEU A 264 2.77 -5.30 12.78
CA LEU A 264 3.58 -4.11 12.99
C LEU A 264 2.90 -2.82 12.50
N HIS A 265 1.95 -2.92 11.57
CA HIS A 265 1.15 -1.77 11.14
C HIS A 265 -0.01 -1.44 12.09
N ALA A 266 -0.36 -2.35 12.99
CA ALA A 266 -1.56 -2.24 13.80
C ALA A 266 -1.62 -0.94 14.62
N ASN A 267 -2.81 -0.35 14.71
CA ASN A 267 -3.10 0.84 15.51
C ASN A 267 -3.18 0.50 17.02
N VAL A 268 -2.10 -0.06 17.58
CA VAL A 268 -2.04 -0.50 18.98
C VAL A 268 -1.14 0.40 19.82
N SER A 269 -1.60 0.71 21.03
CA SER A 269 -0.95 1.67 21.94
C SER A 269 0.26 1.10 22.69
N TRP A 270 0.48 -0.21 22.61
CA TRP A 270 1.57 -0.91 23.30
C TRP A 270 2.94 -0.34 22.93
N ARG A 271 3.78 -0.09 23.94
CA ARG A 271 5.15 0.40 23.74
C ARG A 271 6.15 -0.74 23.58
N PHE A 272 6.07 -1.77 24.42
CA PHE A 272 7.08 -2.85 24.46
C PHE A 272 8.53 -2.33 24.60
N ARG A 273 8.75 -1.28 25.41
CA ARG A 273 10.07 -0.61 25.54
C ARG A 273 11.26 -1.54 25.80
N PRO A 274 11.17 -2.55 26.69
CA PRO A 274 12.29 -3.47 26.91
C PRO A 274 12.67 -4.29 25.67
N LEU A 275 11.74 -4.43 24.72
CA LEU A 275 11.88 -5.24 23.52
C LEU A 275 12.35 -4.44 22.29
N HIS A 276 12.36 -3.09 22.35
CA HIS A 276 12.69 -2.21 21.21
C HIS A 276 14.05 -2.48 20.55
N ARG A 277 14.98 -3.15 21.24
CA ARG A 277 16.31 -3.50 20.71
C ARG A 277 16.47 -4.98 20.37
N LEU A 278 15.45 -5.80 20.66
CA LEU A 278 15.49 -7.26 20.51
C LEU A 278 14.59 -7.72 19.37
N ILE A 279 13.37 -7.18 19.31
CA ILE A 279 12.38 -7.53 18.29
C ILE A 279 11.70 -6.28 17.77
N GLN A 280 11.23 -6.36 16.53
CA GLN A 280 10.35 -5.39 15.91
C GLN A 280 9.03 -5.27 16.69
N THR A 281 8.54 -4.03 16.83
CA THR A 281 7.29 -3.70 17.53
C THR A 281 6.47 -2.72 16.70
N PRO A 282 5.15 -2.63 16.90
CA PRO A 282 4.34 -1.66 16.16
C PRO A 282 4.84 -0.22 16.33
N GLU A 283 5.38 0.15 17.49
CA GLU A 283 5.98 1.47 17.69
C GLU A 283 7.26 1.68 16.87
N PHE A 284 8.11 0.66 16.75
CA PHE A 284 9.32 0.71 15.93
C PHE A 284 8.99 0.89 14.44
N HIS A 285 8.03 0.12 13.94
CA HIS A 285 7.59 0.19 12.55
C HIS A 285 6.80 1.47 12.25
N HIS A 286 6.02 1.98 13.21
CA HIS A 286 5.39 3.28 13.06
C HIS A 286 6.42 4.41 12.98
N TRP A 287 7.54 4.34 13.72
CA TRP A 287 8.64 5.29 13.56
C TRP A 287 9.28 5.21 12.17
N HIS A 288 9.36 4.02 11.59
CA HIS A 288 9.82 3.82 10.23
C HIS A 288 8.87 4.45 9.18
N HIS A 289 7.56 4.35 9.38
CA HIS A 289 6.54 4.99 8.52
C HIS A 289 6.36 6.49 8.74
N ALA A 290 7.01 7.05 9.76
CA ALA A 290 6.76 8.40 10.19
C ALA A 290 7.37 9.42 9.23
N ASN A 291 6.62 10.49 8.94
CA ASN A 291 7.06 11.56 8.05
C ASN A 291 7.68 12.75 8.80
N GLU A 292 7.91 12.63 10.11
CA GLU A 292 8.75 13.58 10.82
C GLU A 292 10.18 13.52 10.28
N LYS A 293 10.79 14.69 10.05
CA LYS A 293 12.13 14.80 9.46
C LYS A 293 13.19 14.02 10.23
N GLU A 294 13.07 13.91 11.55
CA GLU A 294 14.01 13.13 12.34
C GLU A 294 13.83 11.63 12.18
N ALA A 295 12.65 11.15 11.78
CA ALA A 295 12.37 9.73 11.57
C ALA A 295 12.81 9.21 10.21
N HIS A 296 13.07 10.11 9.25
CA HIS A 296 13.52 9.74 7.91
C HIS A 296 14.78 8.87 7.94
N CYS A 297 14.81 7.90 7.02
CA CYS A 297 15.90 6.96 6.83
C CYS A 297 16.32 6.22 8.11
N SER A 298 15.33 5.63 8.78
CA SER A 298 15.55 4.86 10.00
C SER A 298 14.73 3.56 10.01
N ASN A 299 15.15 2.65 10.89
CA ASN A 299 14.39 1.46 11.28
C ASN A 299 14.03 0.52 10.10
N TYR A 300 15.03 0.08 9.33
CA TYR A 300 14.84 -0.77 8.14
C TYR A 300 14.71 -2.27 8.42
N SER A 301 15.07 -2.74 9.62
CA SER A 301 15.09 -4.18 9.92
C SER A 301 13.69 -4.79 9.82
N GLY A 302 13.55 -6.03 9.34
CA GLY A 302 12.25 -6.70 9.22
C GLY A 302 11.81 -7.40 10.51
N PHE A 303 12.75 -8.01 11.24
CA PHE A 303 12.49 -8.69 12.50
C PHE A 303 13.39 -8.22 13.65
N LEU A 304 14.71 -8.13 13.41
CA LEU A 304 15.68 -7.81 14.45
C LEU A 304 16.19 -6.38 14.28
N PRO A 305 15.85 -5.44 15.19
CA PRO A 305 16.45 -4.09 15.22
C PRO A 305 17.98 -4.08 15.33
N LEU A 306 18.60 -5.25 15.59
CA LEU A 306 20.03 -5.48 15.58
C LEU A 306 20.73 -4.85 14.36
N TRP A 307 20.18 -4.99 13.15
CA TRP A 307 20.82 -4.46 11.95
C TRP A 307 20.80 -2.94 11.92
N ASP A 308 19.69 -2.33 12.33
CA ASP A 308 19.62 -0.88 12.50
C ASP A 308 20.61 -0.35 13.54
N ILE A 309 20.88 -1.12 14.61
CA ILE A 309 21.87 -0.77 15.61
C ILE A 309 23.29 -0.89 15.03
N ILE A 310 23.60 -2.00 14.35
CA ILE A 310 24.91 -2.26 13.74
C ILE A 310 25.24 -1.21 12.66
N PHE A 311 24.28 -0.88 11.81
CA PHE A 311 24.46 0.01 10.66
C PHE A 311 24.06 1.47 10.93
N GLY A 312 23.70 1.80 12.17
CA GLY A 312 23.46 3.17 12.62
C GLY A 312 22.19 3.82 12.07
N THR A 313 21.17 3.03 11.77
CA THR A 313 19.85 3.48 11.29
C THR A 313 18.75 3.35 12.35
N TYR A 314 19.08 2.92 13.58
CA TYR A 314 18.13 2.82 14.69
C TYR A 314 17.63 4.17 15.18
N TYR A 315 16.31 4.30 15.33
CA TYR A 315 15.65 5.50 15.85
C TYR A 315 14.43 5.16 16.70
N MET A 316 14.56 5.35 18.01
CA MET A 316 13.47 5.18 18.97
C MET A 316 13.61 6.22 20.08
N PRO A 317 13.14 7.47 19.88
CA PRO A 317 13.16 8.49 20.92
C PRO A 317 12.28 8.07 22.11
N HIS A 318 12.71 8.42 23.32
CA HIS A 318 12.05 7.95 24.55
C HIS A 318 10.82 8.79 24.93
N ASP A 319 10.82 10.06 24.56
CA ASP A 319 9.91 11.12 25.01
C ASP A 319 8.75 11.40 24.04
N LYS A 320 8.87 11.00 22.77
CA LYS A 320 7.84 11.20 21.75
C LYS A 320 7.42 9.91 21.05
N ARG A 321 6.35 10.02 20.27
CA ARG A 321 5.80 8.98 19.38
C ARG A 321 5.60 9.58 18.00
N PRO A 322 5.53 8.77 16.92
CA PRO A 322 5.20 9.31 15.61
C PRO A 322 3.74 9.76 15.57
N GLU A 323 3.50 10.91 14.97
CA GLU A 323 2.22 11.60 14.88
C GLU A 323 1.80 11.84 13.44
N VAL A 324 2.77 11.99 12.53
CA VAL A 324 2.53 12.26 11.11
C VAL A 324 2.99 11.07 10.27
N TYR A 325 2.10 10.56 9.43
CA TYR A 325 2.37 9.49 8.47
C TYR A 325 2.07 9.97 7.04
N GLY A 326 2.42 9.16 6.06
CA GLY A 326 2.32 9.49 4.64
C GLY A 326 3.68 9.86 4.06
N VAL A 327 3.66 10.41 2.85
CA VAL A 327 4.85 10.86 2.14
C VAL A 327 4.61 12.26 1.58
N ASP A 328 5.68 13.04 1.43
CA ASP A 328 5.61 14.39 0.85
C ASP A 328 5.24 14.38 -0.65
N GLU A 329 5.45 13.25 -1.32
CA GLU A 329 5.16 13.07 -2.73
C GLU A 329 3.68 12.77 -2.98
N GLU A 330 3.11 13.32 -4.05
CA GLU A 330 1.74 13.02 -4.44
C GLU A 330 1.62 11.60 -5.03
N VAL A 331 1.30 10.64 -4.18
CA VAL A 331 0.94 9.27 -4.56
C VAL A 331 -0.55 9.22 -4.93
N PRO A 332 -0.95 8.68 -6.11
CA PRO A 332 -2.34 8.61 -6.53
C PRO A 332 -3.25 7.87 -5.53
N ASN A 333 -4.54 8.19 -5.52
CA ASN A 333 -5.53 7.60 -4.58
C ASN A 333 -6.27 6.37 -5.12
N GLU A 334 -5.86 5.84 -6.28
CA GLU A 334 -6.48 4.69 -6.94
C GLU A 334 -5.46 3.58 -7.15
N MET A 335 -5.81 2.33 -6.84
CA MET A 335 -4.87 1.19 -6.88
C MET A 335 -4.20 1.05 -8.25
N MET A 336 -4.97 1.14 -9.35
CA MET A 336 -4.40 1.04 -10.70
C MET A 336 -3.46 2.19 -11.04
N ALA A 337 -3.70 3.38 -10.49
CA ALA A 337 -2.81 4.51 -10.67
C ALA A 337 -1.54 4.36 -9.82
N GLN A 338 -1.66 3.84 -8.59
CA GLN A 338 -0.52 3.49 -7.74
C GLN A 338 0.36 2.41 -8.39
N LEU A 339 -0.22 1.34 -8.94
CA LEU A 339 0.56 0.30 -9.65
C LEU A 339 1.30 0.81 -10.90
N ARG A 340 0.84 1.91 -11.51
CA ARG A 340 1.52 2.55 -12.66
C ARG A 340 2.46 3.68 -12.26
N TYR A 341 2.32 4.20 -11.04
CA TYR A 341 3.06 5.35 -10.55
C TYR A 341 4.59 5.22 -10.72
N PRO A 342 5.23 4.09 -10.37
CA PRO A 342 6.69 3.98 -10.46
C PRO A 342 7.24 3.99 -11.88
N ILE A 343 6.42 3.56 -12.84
CA ILE A 343 6.77 3.39 -14.25
C ILE A 343 6.09 4.43 -15.16
N ARG A 344 5.47 5.47 -14.58
CA ARG A 344 4.71 6.47 -15.34
C ARG A 344 5.55 7.15 -16.41
N ASP A 345 6.85 7.32 -16.15
CA ASP A 345 7.80 7.97 -17.04
C ASP A 345 8.35 7.03 -18.14
N TRP A 346 8.04 5.73 -18.09
CA TRP A 346 8.57 4.71 -19.02
C TRP A 346 7.73 4.57 -20.30
N GLY A 347 6.60 5.28 -20.37
CA GLY A 347 5.60 5.17 -21.44
C GLY A 347 4.82 3.85 -21.41
N ASN A 348 4.00 3.60 -22.44
CA ASN A 348 3.11 2.44 -22.48
C ASN A 348 3.90 1.11 -22.60
N PRO A 349 3.81 0.19 -21.61
CA PRO A 349 4.49 -1.11 -21.63
C PRO A 349 4.16 -1.98 -22.85
N LEU A 350 2.94 -1.88 -23.38
CA LEU A 350 2.51 -2.62 -24.57
C LEU A 350 3.30 -2.23 -25.82
N THR A 351 3.92 -1.05 -25.82
CA THR A 351 4.75 -0.59 -26.94
C THR A 351 6.22 -0.99 -26.80
N TRP A 352 6.64 -1.54 -25.65
CA TRP A 352 8.05 -1.86 -25.40
C TRP A 352 8.62 -2.89 -26.39
N PRO A 353 7.93 -3.99 -26.77
CA PRO A 353 8.45 -4.92 -27.77
C PRO A 353 8.70 -4.23 -29.11
N LEU A 354 7.75 -3.40 -29.57
CA LEU A 354 7.88 -2.65 -30.81
C LEU A 354 9.01 -1.61 -30.73
N LYS A 355 9.16 -0.90 -29.62
CA LYS A 355 10.27 0.03 -29.38
C LYS A 355 11.62 -0.70 -29.40
N PHE A 356 11.70 -1.88 -28.79
CA PHE A 356 12.90 -2.71 -28.82
C PHE A 356 13.24 -3.15 -30.24
N LEU A 357 12.26 -3.67 -31.00
CA LEU A 357 12.47 -4.08 -32.39
C LEU A 357 12.90 -2.91 -33.30
N ARG A 358 12.32 -1.72 -33.11
CA ARG A 358 12.67 -0.52 -33.88
C ARG A 358 14.02 0.08 -33.47
N HIS A 359 14.35 0.05 -32.19
CA HIS A 359 15.52 0.70 -31.61
C HIS A 359 16.18 -0.15 -30.51
N PRO A 360 16.80 -1.30 -30.87
CA PRO A 360 17.33 -2.25 -29.89
C PRO A 360 18.44 -1.62 -29.05
N PHE A 361 19.41 -0.95 -29.67
CA PHE A 361 20.53 -0.31 -28.98
C PHE A 361 20.10 0.83 -28.05
N ARG A 362 19.09 1.64 -28.43
CA ARG A 362 18.57 2.70 -27.57
C ARG A 362 17.86 2.13 -26.35
N THR A 363 17.11 1.04 -26.54
CA THR A 363 16.38 0.34 -25.47
C THR A 363 17.35 -0.31 -24.50
N ILE A 364 18.33 -1.06 -25.01
CA ILE A 364 19.43 -1.65 -24.20
C ILE A 364 20.17 -0.55 -23.44
N GLY A 365 20.53 0.55 -24.11
CA GLY A 365 21.20 1.68 -23.47
C GLY A 365 20.36 2.33 -22.36
N ALA A 366 19.04 2.40 -22.51
CA ALA A 366 18.14 2.90 -21.47
C ALA A 366 18.06 1.94 -20.27
N CYS A 367 17.89 0.63 -20.52
CA CYS A 367 17.91 -0.39 -19.47
C CYS A 367 19.25 -0.40 -18.72
N TRP A 368 20.37 -0.25 -19.43
CA TRP A 368 21.70 -0.16 -18.84
C TRP A 368 21.85 1.07 -17.96
N ARG A 369 21.39 2.25 -18.40
CA ARG A 369 21.41 3.46 -17.57
C ARG A 369 20.60 3.30 -16.29
N PHE A 370 19.39 2.75 -16.39
CA PHE A 370 18.54 2.46 -15.24
C PHE A 370 19.23 1.49 -14.27
N TYR A 371 19.78 0.39 -14.79
CA TYR A 371 20.55 -0.57 -13.99
C TYR A 371 21.73 0.08 -13.27
N MET A 372 22.50 0.92 -13.97
CA MET A 372 23.64 1.62 -13.39
C MET A 372 23.22 2.68 -12.36
N GLN A 373 22.06 3.32 -12.51
CA GLN A 373 21.50 4.21 -11.49
C GLN A 373 21.17 3.45 -10.21
N VAL A 374 20.48 2.31 -10.33
CA VAL A 374 20.17 1.43 -9.20
C VAL A 374 21.46 0.96 -8.52
N LEU A 375 22.46 0.48 -9.26
CA LEU A 375 23.74 0.05 -8.69
C LEU A 375 24.49 1.17 -7.96
N ARG A 376 24.49 2.40 -8.51
CA ARG A 376 25.09 3.56 -7.85
C ARG A 376 24.34 3.92 -6.57
N GLY A 377 23.01 3.89 -6.61
CA GLY A 377 22.16 4.10 -5.45
C GLY A 377 22.43 3.06 -4.36
N VAL A 378 22.44 1.77 -4.71
CA VAL A 378 22.78 0.67 -3.81
C VAL A 378 24.16 0.90 -3.17
N ARG A 379 25.19 1.16 -3.99
CA ARG A 379 26.54 1.44 -3.47
C ARG A 379 26.56 2.63 -2.52
N HIS A 380 25.91 3.74 -2.88
CA HIS A 380 25.84 4.91 -2.02
C HIS A 380 25.12 4.60 -0.70
N SER A 381 23.98 3.94 -0.77
CA SER A 381 23.16 3.53 0.36
C SER A 381 23.93 2.63 1.33
N THR A 382 24.67 1.65 0.81
CA THR A 382 25.43 0.68 1.62
C THR A 382 26.48 1.33 2.52
N PHE A 383 27.13 2.40 2.07
CA PHE A 383 28.25 3.00 2.79
C PHE A 383 27.91 4.34 3.47
N ARG A 384 26.74 4.94 3.17
CA ARG A 384 26.34 6.19 3.84
C ARG A 384 25.87 5.93 5.27
N ARG A 385 26.02 6.93 6.13
CA ARG A 385 25.39 6.96 7.46
C ARG A 385 24.00 7.57 7.39
N ARG A 386 23.19 7.35 8.42
CA ARG A 386 21.92 8.05 8.61
C ARG A 386 22.16 9.57 8.68
N GLY A 387 21.30 10.31 8.01
CA GLY A 387 21.34 11.76 7.86
C GLY A 387 20.24 12.21 6.90
N PRO A 388 20.00 13.53 6.74
CA PRO A 388 18.99 14.04 5.83
C PRO A 388 19.22 13.46 4.43
N PHE A 389 18.23 12.71 3.95
CA PHE A 389 18.29 12.11 2.63
C PHE A 389 17.83 13.14 1.60
N TYR A 390 18.81 13.79 0.99
CA TYR A 390 18.62 14.41 -0.31
C TYR A 390 19.17 13.42 -1.32
N PRO A 391 18.33 12.80 -2.18
CA PRO A 391 18.86 11.94 -3.22
C PRO A 391 19.80 12.77 -4.08
N PRO A 392 21.09 12.43 -4.21
CA PRO A 392 22.10 13.24 -4.90
C PRO A 392 21.90 13.28 -6.43
N PHE A 393 20.75 12.82 -6.93
CA PHE A 393 20.43 12.62 -8.34
C PHE A 393 19.16 13.36 -8.77
N ARG A 394 18.73 14.38 -8.00
CA ARG A 394 17.60 15.26 -8.36
C ARG A 394 18.00 16.55 -9.08
N ASP A 395 19.28 16.72 -9.39
CA ASP A 395 19.80 17.85 -10.17
C ASP A 395 19.98 17.50 -11.66
#